data_AF-A0A2P8WCJ0-F1
#
_entry.id   AF-A0A2P8WCJ0-F1
#
_cell.length_a   1.000
_cell.length_b   1.000
_cell.length_c   1.000
_cell.angle_alpha   90.00
_cell.angle_beta   90.00
_cell.angle_gamma   90.00
#
_symmetry.space_group_name_H-M   'P 1'
#
loop_
_entity.id
_entity.type
_entity.pdbx_description
1 polymer ?
#
loop_
_entity_poly.entity_id
_entity_poly.type
_entity_poly.pdbx_seq_one_letter_code
_entity_poly.pdbx_strand_id
1 'polypeptide(L)'
;MPLKDKPTLPRLRLFNNSLLILGAIFLVASFVVPSILGPQVPAVPYSLFIHQVQEGQVDRVQIAESQIRFQLKPDAVSGLEGGDETGSQIFSTTPIFDLGLPKLLEEQGVE
;
A
#
# COMPACT_ATOMS: atom_id res chain seq x y z
N MET A 1 11.77 17.24 67.21
CA MET A 1 11.96 16.38 66.02
C MET A 1 11.36 17.11 64.83
N PRO A 2 12.09 17.42 63.74
CA PRO A 2 11.47 18.01 62.57
C PRO A 2 10.97 16.92 61.62
N LEU A 3 9.69 17.00 61.24
CA LEU A 3 9.12 16.19 60.18
C LEU A 3 9.82 16.55 58.86
N LYS A 4 10.29 15.53 58.13
CA LYS A 4 10.80 15.69 56.77
C LYS A 4 9.66 16.14 55.86
N ASP A 5 9.73 17.37 55.36
CA ASP A 5 8.91 17.82 54.24
C ASP A 5 9.32 17.04 52.99
N LYS A 6 8.39 16.22 52.47
CA LYS A 6 8.55 15.55 51.18
C LYS A 6 8.18 16.56 50.09
N PRO A 7 9.07 16.86 49.12
CA PRO A 7 8.73 17.76 48.04
C PRO A 7 7.62 17.14 47.19
N THR A 8 6.43 17.74 47.22
CA THR A 8 5.31 17.36 46.37
C THR A 8 5.61 17.86 44.95
N LEU A 9 5.96 16.93 44.06
CA LEU A 9 6.16 17.24 42.64
C LEU A 9 4.88 17.89 42.07
N PRO A 10 4.98 19.01 41.34
CA PRO A 10 3.81 19.74 40.87
C PRO A 10 3.04 18.88 39.86
N ARG A 11 1.80 18.52 40.23
CA ARG A 11 0.89 17.64 39.47
C ARG A 11 0.68 18.06 38.01
N LEU A 12 0.86 19.35 37.69
CA LEU A 12 0.82 19.91 36.33
C LEU A 12 1.97 19.42 35.41
N ARG A 13 3.17 19.16 35.95
CA ARG A 13 4.30 18.63 35.16
C ARG A 13 4.02 17.21 34.66
N LEU A 14 3.33 16.41 35.45
CA LEU A 14 2.97 15.03 35.09
C LEU A 14 1.95 15.00 33.95
N PHE A 15 0.95 15.90 33.98
CA PHE A 15 -0.06 15.98 32.92
C PHE A 15 0.54 16.42 31.58
N ASN A 16 1.42 17.42 31.59
CA ASN A 16 2.07 17.90 30.36
C ASN A 16 3.01 16.84 29.76
N ASN A 17 3.70 16.07 30.60
CA ASN A 17 4.56 14.98 30.15
C ASN A 17 3.75 13.83 29.53
N SER A 18 2.59 13.48 30.10
CA SER A 18 1.71 12.47 29.52
C SER A 18 1.16 12.89 28.16
N LEU A 19 0.77 14.16 28.00
CA LEU A 19 0.29 14.68 26.71
C LEU A 19 1.41 14.68 25.65
N LEU A 20 2.64 15.06 26.04
CA LEU A 20 3.81 15.00 25.16
C LEU A 20 4.15 13.55 24.75
N ILE A 21 4.11 12.60 25.69
CA ILE A 21 4.35 11.17 25.39
C ILE A 21 3.27 10.63 24.46
N LEU A 22 1.99 10.93 24.73
CA LEU A 22 0.89 10.47 23.90
C LEU A 22 0.95 11.06 22.48
N GLY A 23 1.30 12.34 22.37
CA GLY A 23 1.52 13.01 21.08
C GLY A 23 2.72 12.43 20.32
N ALA A 24 3.81 12.10 21.01
CA ALA A 24 4.97 11.45 20.39
C ALA A 24 4.63 10.04 19.89
N ILE A 25 3.87 9.25 20.66
CA ILE A 25 3.37 7.94 20.23
C ILE A 25 2.47 8.09 19.01
N PHE A 26 1.54 9.04 19.03
CA PHE A 26 0.62 9.29 17.91
C PHE A 26 1.38 9.70 16.65
N LEU A 27 2.40 10.55 16.78
CA LEU A 27 3.26 10.95 15.68
C LEU A 27 4.01 9.73 15.11
N VAL A 28 4.66 8.92 15.95
CA VAL A 28 5.36 7.71 15.49
C VAL A 28 4.38 6.73 14.82
N ALA A 29 3.22 6.50 15.43
CA ALA A 29 2.18 5.64 14.86
C ALA A 29 1.70 6.16 13.49
N SER A 30 1.59 7.47 13.32
CA SER A 30 1.21 8.08 12.03
C SER A 30 2.17 7.76 10.89
N PHE A 31 3.46 7.53 11.17
CA PHE A 31 4.44 7.14 10.15
C PHE A 31 4.56 5.63 9.99
N VAL A 32 4.42 4.87 11.08
CA VAL A 32 4.56 3.40 11.05
C VAL A 32 3.32 2.75 10.45
N VAL A 33 2.11 3.16 10.87
CA VAL A 33 0.83 2.53 10.47
C VAL A 33 0.66 2.45 8.95
N PRO A 34 0.88 3.51 8.15
CA PRO A 34 0.77 3.43 6.69
C PRO A 34 1.76 2.44 6.05
N SER A 35 2.91 2.22 6.69
CA SER A 35 3.94 1.31 6.18
C SER A 35 3.65 -0.16 6.46
N ILE A 36 2.86 -0.48 7.50
CA ILE A 36 2.48 -1.86 7.86
C ILE A 36 1.05 -2.22 7.41
N LEU A 37 0.14 -1.25 7.37
CA LEU A 37 -1.25 -1.43 6.93
C LEU A 37 -1.50 -0.85 5.53
N GLY A 38 -0.43 -0.57 4.78
CA GLY A 38 -0.52 -0.05 3.42
C GLY A 38 -1.38 -0.93 2.50
N PRO A 39 -1.95 -0.37 1.42
CA PRO A 39 -2.83 -1.08 0.51
C PRO A 39 -2.14 -2.35 0.00
N GLN A 40 -2.77 -3.48 0.28
CA GLN A 40 -2.30 -4.77 -0.18
C GLN A 40 -2.52 -4.81 -1.68
N VAL A 41 -1.45 -5.03 -2.45
CA VAL A 41 -1.59 -5.21 -3.90
C VAL A 41 -2.37 -6.50 -4.13
N PRO A 42 -3.61 -6.45 -4.65
CA PRO A 42 -4.41 -7.65 -4.88
C PRO A 42 -3.66 -8.60 -5.82
N ALA A 43 -3.55 -9.86 -5.41
CA ALA A 43 -2.98 -10.91 -6.24
C ALA A 43 -4.08 -11.50 -7.13
N VAL A 44 -3.81 -11.58 -8.43
CA VAL A 44 -4.69 -12.20 -9.42
C VAL A 44 -4.02 -13.42 -10.06
N PRO A 45 -4.79 -14.42 -10.49
CA PRO A 45 -4.24 -15.55 -11.24
C PRO A 45 -3.66 -15.13 -12.59
N TYR A 46 -2.60 -15.80 -13.05
CA TYR A 46 -1.94 -15.52 -14.32
C TYR A 46 -2.89 -15.57 -15.53
N SER A 47 -3.82 -16.53 -15.54
CA SER A 47 -4.82 -16.66 -16.61
C SER A 47 -5.73 -15.44 -16.73
N LEU A 48 -6.12 -14.86 -15.60
CA LEU A 48 -6.96 -13.66 -15.55
C LEU A 48 -6.18 -12.45 -16.03
N PHE A 49 -4.90 -12.35 -15.64
CA PHE A 49 -3.99 -11.34 -16.15
C PHE A 49 -3.88 -11.40 -17.68
N ILE A 50 -3.59 -12.58 -18.27
CA ILE A 50 -3.51 -12.72 -19.73
C ILE A 50 -4.82 -12.29 -20.41
N HIS A 51 -5.97 -12.67 -19.86
CA HIS A 51 -7.26 -12.26 -20.41
C HIS A 51 -7.44 -10.73 -20.39
N GLN A 52 -7.05 -10.08 -19.29
CA GLN A 52 -7.11 -8.61 -19.17
C GLN A 52 -6.16 -7.90 -20.13
N VAL A 53 -4.97 -8.47 -20.37
CA VAL A 53 -4.04 -7.94 -21.38
C VAL A 53 -4.64 -8.10 -22.78
N GLN A 54 -5.21 -9.25 -23.11
CA GLN A 54 -5.85 -9.51 -24.41
C GLN A 54 -7.06 -8.60 -24.67
N GLU A 55 -7.82 -8.26 -23.64
CA GLU A 55 -8.93 -7.30 -23.73
C GLU A 55 -8.46 -5.83 -23.77
N GLY A 56 -7.15 -5.58 -23.74
CA GLY A 56 -6.58 -4.24 -23.76
C GLY A 56 -6.93 -3.41 -22.52
N GLN A 57 -7.23 -4.06 -21.39
CA GLN A 57 -7.59 -3.40 -20.13
C GLN A 57 -6.36 -2.98 -19.31
N VAL A 58 -5.18 -3.46 -19.68
CA VAL A 58 -3.91 -3.17 -19.01
C VAL A 58 -3.27 -1.92 -19.63
N ASP A 59 -2.84 -1.00 -18.78
CA ASP A 59 -2.13 0.23 -19.14
C ASP A 59 -0.61 0.02 -19.11
N ARG A 60 -0.10 -0.57 -18.02
CA ARG A 60 1.34 -0.75 -17.77
C ARG A 60 1.64 -2.06 -17.06
N VAL A 61 2.79 -2.67 -17.36
CA VAL A 61 3.25 -3.92 -16.75
C VAL A 61 4.71 -3.81 -16.31
N GLN A 62 4.95 -4.10 -15.04
CA GLN A 62 6.28 -4.24 -14.47
C GLN A 62 6.54 -5.69 -14.11
N ILE A 63 7.49 -6.31 -14.81
CA ILE A 63 7.90 -7.70 -14.57
C ILE A 63 9.08 -7.70 -13.60
N ALA A 64 8.89 -8.21 -12.38
CA ALA A 64 9.97 -8.46 -11.43
C ALA A 64 10.22 -9.97 -11.27
N GLU A 65 11.37 -10.34 -10.69
CA GLU A 65 11.76 -11.75 -10.52
C GLU A 65 10.75 -12.56 -9.69
N SER A 66 10.10 -11.94 -8.71
CA SER A 66 9.17 -12.62 -7.79
C SER A 66 7.69 -12.41 -8.11
N GLN A 67 7.34 -11.33 -8.82
CA GLN A 67 5.96 -10.95 -9.12
C GLN A 67 5.89 -10.04 -10.34
N ILE A 68 4.83 -10.18 -11.12
CA ILE A 68 4.45 -9.21 -12.15
C ILE A 68 3.48 -8.24 -11.51
N ARG A 69 3.72 -6.95 -11.64
CA ARG A 69 2.79 -5.89 -11.23
C ARG A 69 2.21 -5.26 -12.46
N PHE A 70 0.91 -5.00 -12.48
CA PHE A 70 0.28 -4.35 -13.62
C PHE A 70 -0.79 -3.37 -13.17
N GLN A 71 -1.02 -2.37 -14.00
CA GLN A 71 -2.01 -1.34 -13.78
C GLN A 71 -3.09 -1.47 -14.84
N LEU A 72 -4.35 -1.47 -14.40
CA LEU A 72 -5.49 -1.43 -15.30
C LEU A 72 -5.80 0.02 -15.70
N LYS A 73 -6.40 0.19 -16.89
CA LYS A 73 -6.90 1.48 -17.37
C LYS A 73 -8.00 2.00 -16.44
N PRO A 74 -8.17 3.33 -16.29
CA PRO A 74 -9.14 3.93 -15.38
C PRO A 74 -10.59 3.45 -15.65
N ASP A 75 -10.91 3.17 -16.91
CA ASP A 75 -12.21 2.66 -17.33
C ASP A 75 -12.49 1.23 -16.82
N ALA A 76 -11.44 0.42 -16.61
CA ALA A 76 -11.53 -0.95 -16.13
C ALA A 76 -11.51 -1.06 -14.59
N VAL A 77 -10.96 -0.07 -13.89
CA VAL A 77 -10.84 -0.03 -12.41
C VAL A 77 -12.11 0.50 -11.74
N SER A 78 -12.91 1.30 -12.45
CA SER A 78 -14.08 2.04 -11.92
C SER A 78 -15.22 1.18 -11.34
N GLY A 79 -15.10 -0.16 -11.36
CA GLY A 79 -16.07 -1.10 -10.79
C GLY A 79 -15.53 -2.02 -9.69
N LEU A 80 -14.28 -1.86 -9.26
CA LEU A 80 -13.66 -2.72 -8.24
C LEU A 80 -13.65 -2.04 -6.87
N GLU A 81 -14.23 -2.71 -5.87
CA GLU A 81 -14.23 -2.25 -4.47
C GLU A 81 -12.79 -2.13 -3.95
N GLY A 82 -12.38 -0.91 -3.60
CA GLY A 82 -11.02 -0.60 -3.10
C GLY A 82 -10.11 0.13 -4.08
N GLY A 83 -10.61 0.54 -5.24
CA GLY A 83 -9.89 1.49 -6.10
C GLY A 83 -9.82 2.87 -5.43
N ASP A 84 -8.60 3.33 -5.12
CA ASP A 84 -8.38 4.72 -4.75
C ASP A 84 -8.97 5.63 -5.84
N GLU A 85 -9.47 6.79 -5.41
CA GLU A 85 -10.14 7.86 -6.19
C GLU A 85 -9.32 8.37 -7.41
N THR A 86 -8.10 7.86 -7.57
CA THR A 86 -7.13 8.14 -8.63
C THR A 86 -7.10 7.08 -9.73
N GLY A 87 -7.97 6.06 -9.70
CA GLY A 87 -8.15 5.08 -10.79
C GLY A 87 -6.92 4.21 -11.09
N SER A 88 -5.96 4.17 -10.17
CA SER A 88 -4.63 3.56 -10.36
C SER A 88 -4.45 2.37 -9.42
N GLN A 89 -5.34 1.38 -9.54
CA GLN A 89 -5.19 0.15 -8.78
C GLN A 89 -4.14 -0.76 -9.43
N ILE A 90 -3.10 -1.07 -8.67
CA ILE A 90 -2.04 -1.99 -9.09
C ILE A 90 -2.45 -3.40 -8.66
N PHE A 91 -2.30 -4.36 -9.55
CA PHE A 91 -2.51 -5.79 -9.31
C PHE A 91 -1.17 -6.52 -9.40
N SER A 92 -1.09 -7.68 -8.76
CA SER A 92 0.08 -8.56 -8.84
C SER A 92 -0.29 -9.94 -9.37
N THR A 93 0.61 -10.57 -10.11
CA THR A 93 0.48 -11.97 -10.50
C THR A 93 1.82 -12.70 -10.43
N THR A 94 1.78 -14.02 -10.45
CA THR A 94 2.97 -14.86 -10.40
C THR A 94 3.65 -14.87 -11.79
N PRO A 95 4.98 -14.65 -11.88
CA PRO A 95 5.68 -14.69 -13.13
C PRO A 95 5.78 -16.14 -13.61
N ILE A 96 5.34 -16.38 -14.84
CA ILE A 96 5.50 -17.65 -15.56
C ILE A 96 6.37 -17.37 -16.77
N PHE A 97 7.31 -18.28 -17.08
CA PHE A 97 8.17 -18.14 -18.25
C PHE A 97 7.37 -18.45 -19.52
N ASP A 98 6.77 -17.42 -20.10
CA ASP A 98 5.99 -17.47 -21.32
C ASP A 98 6.69 -16.67 -22.43
N LEU A 99 7.07 -17.35 -23.51
CA LEU A 99 7.74 -16.74 -24.66
C LEU A 99 6.81 -15.85 -25.49
N GLY A 100 5.49 -16.01 -25.35
CA GLY A 100 4.48 -15.23 -26.05
C GLY A 100 4.14 -13.91 -25.35
N LEU A 101 4.36 -13.82 -24.04
CA LEU A 101 3.95 -12.67 -23.23
C LEU A 101 4.61 -11.34 -23.66
N PRO A 102 5.92 -11.26 -23.96
CA PRO A 102 6.53 -10.02 -24.43
C PRO A 102 5.91 -9.51 -25.74
N LYS A 103 5.61 -10.43 -26.67
CA LYS A 103 4.96 -10.07 -27.95
C LYS A 103 3.52 -9.61 -27.73
N LEU A 104 2.79 -10.26 -26.84
CA LEU A 104 1.40 -9.93 -26.54
C LEU A 104 1.30 -8.53 -25.91
N LEU A 105 2.22 -8.17 -25.00
CA LEU A 105 2.28 -6.84 -24.42
C LEU A 105 2.61 -5.77 -25.48
N GLU A 106 3.55 -6.06 -26.37
CA GLU A 106 3.91 -5.17 -27.48
C GLU A 106 2.74 -4.95 -28.45
N GLU A 107 2.02 -6.02 -28.83
CA GLU A 107 0.83 -5.95 -29.70
C GLU A 107 -0.30 -5.09 -29.11
N GLN A 108 -0.44 -5.09 -27.78
CA GLN A 108 -1.45 -4.31 -27.06
C GLN A 108 -0.97 -2.89 -26.70
N GLY A 109 0.26 -2.52 -27.06
CA GLY A 109 0.84 -1.21 -26.78
C GLY A 109 1.05 -0.95 -25.28
N VAL A 110 1.29 -2.01 -24.51
CA VAL A 110 1.53 -1.93 -23.07
C VAL A 110 3.03 -1.70 -22.81
N GLU A 111 3.35 -0.68 -22.02
CA GLU A 111 4.72 -0.32 -21.60
C GLU A 111 5.20 -1.04 -20.34
#